data_AF-A0A7G8EUF2-F1
#
_entry.id   AF-A0A7G8EUF2-F1
#
_cell.length_a   1.000
_cell.length_b   1.000
_cell.length_c   1.000
_cell.angle_alpha   90.00
_cell.angle_beta   90.00
_cell.angle_gamma   90.00
#
_symmetry.space_group_name_H-M   'P 1'
#
loop_
_entity.id
_entity.type
_entity.pdbx_description
1 polymer ?
#
loop_
_entity_poly.entity_id
_entity_poly.type
_entity_poly.pdbx_seq_one_letter_code
_entity_poly.pdbx_strand_id
1 'polypeptide(L)'
;MSESALAAFAALVQSDSKVREQVRQAATPKHVVDLAKEQGHEFTQATMMRMQAERLQQLHDDHINDAASWGEALLLCFGKHS
;
A
#
# COMPACT_ATOMS: atom_id res chain seq x y z
N MET A 1 4.61 -16.19 3.18
CA MET A 1 3.84 -15.08 2.58
C MET A 1 4.82 -13.97 2.25
N SER A 2 4.75 -13.40 1.04
CA SER A 2 5.93 -12.84 0.36
C SER A 2 5.99 -11.31 0.31
N GLU A 3 7.11 -10.74 0.74
CA GLU A 3 7.47 -9.31 0.54
C GLU A 3 7.59 -8.96 -0.95
N SER A 4 8.03 -9.91 -1.80
CA SER A 4 8.12 -9.71 -3.26
C SER A 4 6.74 -9.56 -3.92
N ALA A 5 5.72 -10.25 -3.40
CA ALA A 5 4.35 -10.13 -3.89
C ALA A 5 3.78 -8.75 -3.55
N LEU A 6 4.06 -8.25 -2.35
CA LEU A 6 3.67 -6.90 -1.94
C LEU A 6 4.39 -5.82 -2.75
N ALA A 7 5.69 -5.99 -3.05
CA ALA A 7 6.42 -5.07 -3.90
C ALA A 7 5.87 -5.03 -5.34
N ALA A 8 5.51 -6.18 -5.90
CA ALA A 8 4.89 -6.27 -7.22
C ALA A 8 3.49 -5.63 -7.24
N PHE A 9 2.68 -5.87 -6.21
CA PHE A 9 1.38 -5.21 -6.07
C PHE A 9 1.53 -3.68 -5.94
N ALA A 10 2.51 -3.21 -5.16
CA ALA A 10 2.80 -1.78 -5.06
C ALA A 10 3.18 -1.16 -6.42
N ALA A 11 3.94 -1.88 -7.25
CA ALA A 11 4.25 -1.44 -8.61
C ALA A 11 2.99 -1.38 -9.50
N LEU A 12 2.09 -2.37 -9.38
CA LEU A 12 0.80 -2.36 -10.08
C LEU A 12 -0.08 -1.17 -9.66
N VAL A 13 -0.16 -0.88 -8.35
CA VAL A 13 -0.87 0.29 -7.82
C VAL A 13 -0.31 1.61 -8.38
N GLN A 14 0.99 1.69 -8.67
CA GLN A 14 1.58 2.87 -9.29
C GLN A 14 1.20 3.01 -10.78
N SER A 15 1.17 1.91 -11.52
CA SER A 15 0.96 1.91 -12.98
C SER A 15 -0.50 1.87 -13.40
N ASP A 16 -1.41 1.32 -12.58
CA ASP A 16 -2.82 1.15 -12.88
C ASP A 16 -3.69 2.14 -12.06
N SER A 17 -4.31 3.10 -12.74
CA SER A 17 -5.18 4.11 -12.10
C SER A 17 -6.44 3.53 -11.49
N LYS A 18 -6.98 2.44 -12.02
CA LYS A 18 -8.18 1.78 -11.48
C LYS A 18 -7.84 1.05 -10.19
N VAL A 19 -6.75 0.27 -10.18
CA VAL A 19 -6.29 -0.44 -8.98
C VAL A 19 -5.91 0.56 -7.88
N ARG A 20 -5.26 1.68 -8.25
CA ARG A 20 -4.95 2.78 -7.33
C ARG A 20 -6.19 3.38 -6.67
N GLU A 21 -7.25 3.62 -7.43
CA GLU A 21 -8.49 4.16 -6.88
C GLU A 21 -9.18 3.16 -5.95
N GLN A 22 -9.15 1.87 -6.27
CA GLN A 22 -9.67 0.82 -5.39
C GLN A 22 -8.88 0.72 -4.07
N VAL A 23 -7.56 0.85 -4.11
CA VAL A 23 -6.73 0.94 -2.90
C VAL A 23 -7.04 2.20 -2.09
N ARG A 24 -7.25 3.35 -2.76
CA ARG A 24 -7.62 4.62 -2.09
C ARG A 24 -8.95 4.49 -1.33
N GLN A 25 -9.92 3.80 -1.91
CA GLN A 25 -11.24 3.57 -1.31
C GLN A 25 -11.28 2.42 -0.30
N ALA A 26 -10.17 1.71 -0.09
CA ALA A 26 -10.14 0.57 0.80
C ALA A 26 -10.28 1.00 2.28
N ALA A 27 -11.43 0.68 2.87
CA ALA A 27 -11.72 1.04 4.27
C ALA A 27 -10.86 0.28 5.30
N THR A 28 -10.26 -0.86 4.95
CA THR A 28 -9.48 -1.69 5.87
C THR A 28 -8.24 -2.30 5.21
N PRO A 29 -7.18 -2.61 5.98
CA PRO A 29 -6.04 -3.37 5.50
C PRO A 29 -6.41 -4.72 4.86
N LYS A 30 -7.49 -5.35 5.36
CA LYS A 30 -8.02 -6.59 4.79
C LYS A 30 -8.50 -6.41 3.36
N HIS A 31 -9.21 -5.31 3.06
CA HIS A 31 -9.68 -5.04 1.70
C HIS A 31 -8.53 -4.90 0.71
N VAL A 32 -7.39 -4.34 1.12
CA VAL A 32 -6.20 -4.21 0.28
C VAL A 32 -5.55 -5.58 0.02
N VAL A 33 -5.47 -6.43 1.04
CA VAL A 33 -4.96 -7.81 0.89
C VAL A 33 -5.86 -8.65 -0.02
N ASP A 34 -7.18 -8.53 0.14
CA ASP A 34 -8.14 -9.24 -0.70
C ASP A 34 -8.05 -8.74 -2.16
N LEU A 35 -7.96 -7.43 -2.38
CA LEU A 35 -7.74 -6.82 -3.71
C LEU A 35 -6.43 -7.30 -4.34
N ALA A 36 -5.33 -7.32 -3.58
CA ALA A 36 -4.05 -7.81 -4.08
C ALA A 36 -4.12 -9.28 -4.52
N LYS A 37 -4.86 -10.10 -3.76
CA LYS A 37 -5.11 -11.50 -4.11
C LYS A 37 -5.89 -11.64 -5.42
N GLU A 38 -6.88 -10.80 -5.67
CA GLU A 38 -7.60 -10.76 -6.95
C GLU A 38 -6.69 -10.41 -8.13
N GLN A 39 -5.63 -9.63 -7.89
CA GLN A 39 -4.58 -9.31 -8.87
C GLN A 39 -3.46 -10.37 -8.96
N GLY A 40 -3.57 -11.49 -8.24
CA GLY A 40 -2.57 -12.57 -8.23
C GLY A 40 -1.37 -12.33 -7.30
N HIS A 41 -1.47 -11.36 -6.38
CA HIS A 41 -0.43 -11.05 -5.40
C HIS A 41 -0.83 -11.50 -4.00
N GLU A 42 -0.17 -12.53 -3.47
CA GLU A 42 -0.48 -13.06 -2.13
C GLU A 42 0.50 -12.59 -1.04
N PHE A 43 0.01 -11.83 -0.09
CA PHE A 43 0.72 -11.42 1.13
C PHE A 43 -0.26 -11.29 2.32
N THR A 44 0.27 -11.21 3.54
CA THR A 44 -0.57 -11.05 4.75
C THR A 44 -0.73 -9.59 5.13
N GLN A 45 -1.76 -9.28 5.93
CA GLN A 45 -1.90 -7.97 6.56
C GLN A 45 -0.66 -7.62 7.40
N ALA A 46 -0.09 -8.59 8.13
CA ALA A 46 1.12 -8.38 8.93
C ALA A 46 2.33 -7.99 8.06
N THR A 47 2.53 -8.67 6.92
CA THR A 47 3.58 -8.33 5.93
C THR A 47 3.39 -6.91 5.40
N MET A 48 2.15 -6.55 5.07
CA MET A 48 1.80 -5.21 4.58
C MET A 48 2.06 -4.12 5.62
N MET A 49 1.58 -4.32 6.86
CA MET A 49 1.79 -3.39 7.95
C MET A 49 3.28 -3.22 8.30
N ARG A 50 4.04 -4.32 8.29
CA ARG A 50 5.48 -4.27 8.53
C ARG A 50 6.21 -3.43 7.46
N MET A 51 5.96 -3.70 6.18
CA MET A 51 6.58 -2.91 5.11
C MET A 51 6.11 -1.46 5.10
N GLN A 52 4.85 -1.19 5.47
CA GLN A 52 4.36 0.18 5.63
C GLN A 52 5.11 0.90 6.76
N ALA A 53 5.31 0.25 7.91
CA ALA A 53 6.09 0.82 9.02
C ALA A 53 7.56 1.06 8.63
N GLU A 54 8.20 0.10 7.95
CA GLU A 54 9.57 0.24 7.45
C GLU A 54 9.70 1.41 6.46
N ARG A 55 8.69 1.65 5.62
CA ARG A 55 8.68 2.79 4.69
C ARG A 55 8.34 4.12 5.36
N LEU A 56 7.47 4.13 6.36
CA LEU A 56 7.18 5.32 7.17
C LEU A 56 8.42 5.80 7.93
N GLN A 57 9.25 4.88 8.44
CA GLN A 57 10.54 5.23 9.05
C GLN A 57 11.53 5.89 8.09
N GLN A 58 11.33 5.73 6.77
CA GLN A 58 12.15 6.35 5.73
C GLN A 58 11.56 7.67 5.21
N LEU A 59 10.36 8.05 5.63
CA LEU A 59 9.73 9.34 5.30
C LEU A 59 10.12 10.38 6.36
N HIS A 60 10.44 11.60 5.92
CA HIS A 60 10.73 12.72 6.83
C HIS A 60 9.44 13.11 7.59
N ASP A 61 9.58 13.51 8.86
CA ASP A 61 8.46 13.75 9.80
C ASP A 61 7.35 14.67 9.25
N ASP A 62 7.70 15.58 8.33
CA ASP A 62 6.78 16.53 7.70
C ASP A 62 5.70 15.86 6.81
N HIS A 63 5.85 14.60 6.40
CA HIS A 63 4.90 13.88 5.52
C HIS A 63 3.96 12.90 6.24
N ILE A 64 4.15 12.66 7.54
CA ILE A 64 3.43 11.61 8.28
C ILE A 64 2.02 12.05 8.71
N ASN A 65 1.77 13.35 8.84
CA ASN A 65 0.50 13.90 9.36
C ASN A 65 -0.61 14.12 8.30
N ASP A 66 -0.34 13.92 7.00
CA ASP A 66 -1.31 14.24 5.93
C ASP A 66 -2.18 13.05 5.47
N ALA A 67 -2.05 11.87 6.09
CA ALA A 67 -2.87 10.70 5.74
C ALA A 67 -4.23 10.76 6.44
N ALA A 68 -5.30 11.18 5.75
CA ALA A 68 -6.66 11.17 6.27
C ALA A 68 -7.33 9.78 6.21
N SER A 69 -6.69 8.80 5.57
CA SER A 69 -7.19 7.42 5.41
C SER A 69 -6.06 6.38 5.27
N TRP A 70 -6.40 5.11 5.51
CA TRP A 70 -5.48 3.97 5.28
C TRP A 70 -5.06 3.83 3.82
N GLY A 71 -5.96 4.14 2.88
CA GLY A 71 -5.65 4.17 1.45
C GLY A 71 -4.60 5.25 1.12
N GLU A 72 -4.69 6.43 1.72
CA GLU A 72 -3.67 7.49 1.58
C GLU A 72 -2.36 7.11 2.25
N ALA A 73 -2.37 6.47 3.42
CA ALA A 73 -1.15 6.01 4.09
C ALA A 73 -0.38 4.99 3.21
N LEU A 74 -1.10 4.10 2.51
CA LEU A 74 -0.51 3.17 1.55
C LEU A 74 0.00 3.91 0.30
N LEU A 75 -0.73 4.88 -0.23
CA LEU A 75 -0.28 5.67 -1.38
C LEU A 75 0.91 6.58 -1.03
N LEU A 76 1.04 7.08 0.20
CA LEU A 76 2.23 7.80 0.66
C LEU A 76 3.45 6.87 0.73
N CYS A 77 3.27 5.63 1.18
CA CYS A 77 4.35 4.65 1.27
C CYS A 77 4.73 4.03 -0.09
N PHE A 78 3.76 3.90 -1.01
CA PHE A 78 3.92 3.10 -2.23
C PHE A 78 3.64 3.87 -3.53
N GLY A 79 3.18 5.12 -3.49
CA GLY A 79 2.75 5.92 -4.65
C GLY A 79 3.81 6.84 -5.27
N LYS A 80 5.01 6.92 -4.68
CA LYS A 80 6.18 7.73 -5.10
C LYS A 80 6.02 9.26 -4.98
N HIS A 81 7.04 9.89 -4.38
CA HIS A 81 7.48 11.24 -4.70
C HIS A 81 8.19 11.23 -6.06
N SER A 82 7.91 12.23 -6.89
CA SER A 82 8.70 12.56 -8.09
C SER A 82 9.95 13.31 -7.72
#